data_AF-A0A2A5DQQ9-F1
#
_entry.id   AF-A0A2A5DQQ9-F1
#
_cell.length_a   1.000
_cell.length_b   1.000
_cell.length_c   1.000
_cell.angle_alpha   90.00
_cell.angle_beta   90.00
_cell.angle_gamma   90.00
#
_symmetry.space_group_name_H-M   'P 1'
#
loop_
_entity.id
_entity.type
_entity.pdbx_description
1 polymer ?
#
loop_
_entity_poly.entity_id
_entity_poly.type
_entity_poly.pdbx_seq_one_letter_code
_entity_poly.pdbx_strand_id
1 'polypeptide(L)'
;MNNEQIAELVVNGIFVAFFGLAALFIWKRVILQTSLLNIRYKMFAVRDDLYMRALDGKINESDAEFTYMINRINFFISSCQNLNMFTLLRFVINYEVINDSTSKVIESIEESPEYLEVRIEYLDVIRKAIIQNSLLIRAILQFLVLVLLPIRIAQDSIFNPLRVIVSNWQAINVELKKYRSHYGSIRHA
;
A
#
# COMPACT_ATOMS: atom_id res chain seq x y z
N MET A 1 12.56 -3.24 39.29
CA MET A 1 13.21 -3.11 37.97
C MET A 1 14.50 -2.35 38.20
N ASN A 2 15.65 -2.93 37.89
CA ASN A 2 16.94 -2.30 38.19
C ASN A 2 17.24 -1.16 37.22
N ASN A 3 18.08 -0.20 37.62
CA ASN A 3 18.46 0.95 36.79
C ASN A 3 19.02 0.52 35.42
N GLU A 4 19.71 -0.63 35.36
CA GLU A 4 20.21 -1.23 34.11
C GLU A 4 19.06 -1.65 33.17
N GLN A 5 17.99 -2.24 33.70
CA GLN A 5 16.82 -2.65 32.90
C GLN A 5 16.05 -1.43 32.38
N ILE A 6 16.00 -0.34 33.16
CA ILE A 6 15.39 0.92 32.73
C ILE A 6 16.21 1.52 31.58
N ALA A 7 17.54 1.55 31.71
CA ALA A 7 18.43 2.08 30.69
C ALA A 7 18.33 1.29 29.37
N GLU A 8 18.31 -0.04 29.44
CA GLU A 8 18.15 -0.90 28.26
C GLU A 8 16.81 -0.67 27.56
N LEU A 9 15.72 -0.53 28.32
CA LEU A 9 14.39 -0.27 27.78
C LEU A 9 14.31 1.11 27.08
N VAL A 10 14.95 2.13 27.65
CA VAL A 10 15.02 3.47 27.07
C VAL A 10 15.85 3.47 25.78
N VAL A 11 17.02 2.82 25.78
CA VAL A 11 17.88 2.74 24.59
C VAL A 11 17.18 1.99 23.45
N ASN A 12 16.51 0.87 23.75
CA ASN A 12 15.73 0.13 22.77
C ASN A 12 14.55 0.95 22.23
N GLY A 13 13.86 1.69 23.10
CA GLY A 13 12.79 2.60 22.70
C GLY A 13 13.27 3.70 21.74
N ILE A 14 14.41 4.33 22.02
CA ILE A 14 15.03 5.33 21.16
C ILE A 14 15.42 4.71 19.81
N PHE A 15 15.98 3.51 19.82
CA PHE A 15 16.40 2.82 18.59
C PHE A 15 15.20 2.47 17.70
N VAL A 16 14.13 1.90 18.28
CA VAL A 16 12.88 1.61 17.55
C VAL A 16 12.26 2.89 16.98
N ALA A 17 12.23 3.97 17.76
CA ALA A 17 11.71 5.26 17.30
C ALA A 17 12.55 5.82 16.14
N PHE A 18 13.88 5.77 16.24
CA PHE A 18 14.78 6.26 15.20
C PHE A 18 14.62 5.47 13.89
N PHE A 19 14.65 4.13 13.95
CA PHE A 19 14.47 3.29 12.78
C PHE A 19 13.05 3.39 12.20
N GLY A 20 12.03 3.51 13.06
CA GLY A 20 10.66 3.77 12.63
C GLY A 20 10.53 5.09 11.86
N LEU A 21 11.13 6.17 12.36
CA LEU A 21 11.16 7.47 11.70
C LEU A 21 11.98 7.45 10.40
N ALA A 22 13.13 6.76 10.38
CA ALA A 22 13.93 6.60 9.17
C ALA A 22 13.20 5.81 8.09
N ALA A 23 12.52 4.72 8.46
CA ALA A 23 11.67 3.94 7.56
C ALA A 23 10.50 4.79 7.04
N LEU A 24 9.85 5.58 7.90
CA LEU A 24 8.82 6.54 7.50
C LEU A 24 9.35 7.58 6.51
N PHE A 25 10.56 8.09 6.73
CA PHE A 25 11.19 9.06 5.83
C PHE A 25 11.52 8.46 4.47
N ILE A 26 12.18 7.30 4.42
CA ILE A 26 12.50 6.60 3.16
C ILE A 26 11.21 6.24 2.43
N TRP A 27 10.20 5.73 3.12
CA TRP A 27 8.91 5.39 2.54
C TRP A 27 8.19 6.62 1.95
N LYS A 28 8.10 7.71 2.72
CA LYS A 28 7.48 8.96 2.28
C LYS A 28 8.22 9.56 1.08
N ARG A 29 9.55 9.49 1.07
CA ARG A 29 10.34 10.13 0.01
C ARG A 29 10.44 9.29 -1.24
N VAL A 30 10.75 8.00 -1.11
CA VAL A 30 11.03 7.13 -2.26
C VAL A 30 9.75 6.51 -2.82
N ILE A 31 8.94 5.90 -1.96
CA ILE A 31 7.79 5.08 -2.42
C ILE A 31 6.63 5.98 -2.80
N LEU A 32 6.29 6.96 -1.96
CA LEU A 32 5.18 7.87 -2.25
C LEU A 32 5.41 8.68 -3.53
N GLN A 33 6.58 9.31 -3.67
CA GLN A 33 6.85 10.19 -4.81
C GLN A 33 6.83 9.42 -6.12
N THR A 34 7.42 8.22 -6.15
CA THR A 34 7.41 7.35 -7.33
C THR A 34 5.99 6.90 -7.68
N SER A 35 5.17 6.58 -6.67
CA SER A 35 3.78 6.17 -6.87
C SER A 35 2.91 7.31 -7.41
N LEU A 36 3.04 8.51 -6.84
CA LEU A 36 2.33 9.70 -7.31
C LEU A 36 2.75 10.09 -8.72
N LEU A 37 4.03 9.93 -9.06
CA LEU A 37 4.50 10.16 -10.42
C LEU A 37 3.86 9.20 -11.42
N ASN A 38 3.76 7.91 -11.09
CA ASN A 38 3.08 6.91 -11.91
C ASN A 38 1.60 7.26 -12.13
N ILE A 39 0.91 7.69 -11.07
CA ILE A 39 -0.48 8.15 -11.16
C ILE A 39 -0.61 9.37 -12.07
N ARG A 40 0.31 10.32 -11.97
CA ARG A 40 0.32 11.48 -12.84
C ARG A 40 0.48 11.09 -14.31
N TYR A 41 1.36 10.14 -14.63
CA TYR A 41 1.50 9.63 -16.00
C TYR A 41 0.24 8.92 -16.51
N LYS A 42 -0.43 8.14 -15.65
CA LYS A 42 -1.73 7.56 -16.02
C LYS A 42 -2.78 8.62 -16.30
N MET A 43 -2.81 9.70 -15.53
CA MET A 43 -3.73 10.80 -15.79
C MET A 43 -3.39 11.56 -17.08
N PHE A 44 -2.11 11.68 -17.44
CA PHE A 44 -1.72 12.16 -18.77
C PHE A 44 -2.21 11.23 -19.88
N ALA A 45 -2.13 9.91 -19.71
CA ALA A 45 -2.65 8.96 -20.68
C ALA A 45 -4.18 9.12 -20.89
N VAL A 46 -4.95 9.29 -19.82
CA VAL A 46 -6.41 9.55 -19.90
C VAL A 46 -6.70 10.84 -20.65
N ARG A 47 -5.91 11.89 -20.39
CA ARG A 47 -6.03 13.16 -21.12
C ARG A 47 -5.79 12.97 -22.62
N ASP A 48 -4.73 12.25 -22.95
CA ASP A 48 -4.31 12.06 -24.31
C ASP A 48 -5.30 11.14 -25.05
N ASP A 49 -5.91 10.15 -24.39
CA ASP A 49 -7.01 9.34 -24.92
C ASP A 49 -8.25 10.21 -25.26
N LEU A 50 -8.63 11.13 -24.37
CA LEU A 50 -9.72 12.07 -24.63
C LEU A 50 -9.45 12.92 -25.89
N TYR A 51 -8.22 13.43 -26.06
CA TYR A 51 -7.83 14.17 -27.26
C TYR A 51 -7.81 13.28 -28.50
N MET A 52 -7.33 12.04 -28.40
CA MET A 52 -7.32 11.11 -29.54
C MET A 52 -8.74 10.79 -30.02
N ARG A 53 -9.69 10.60 -29.10
CA ARG A 53 -11.11 10.43 -29.45
C ARG A 53 -11.70 11.67 -30.11
N ALA A 54 -11.26 12.86 -29.70
CA ALA A 54 -11.69 14.11 -30.34
C ALA A 54 -11.11 14.25 -31.76
N LEU A 55 -9.83 13.91 -31.95
CA LEU A 55 -9.17 13.88 -33.26
C LEU A 55 -9.79 12.86 -34.22
N ASP A 56 -10.22 11.71 -33.71
CA ASP A 56 -10.95 10.69 -34.46
C ASP A 56 -12.38 11.13 -34.84
N GLY A 57 -12.86 12.27 -34.35
CA GLY A 57 -14.23 12.76 -34.56
C GLY A 57 -15.30 12.02 -33.75
N LYS A 58 -14.91 11.19 -32.78
CA LYS A 58 -15.83 10.47 -31.88
C LYS A 58 -16.37 11.38 -30.77
N ILE A 59 -15.60 12.40 -30.43
CA ILE A 59 -15.89 13.41 -29.42
C ILE A 59 -15.72 14.78 -30.08
N ASN A 60 -16.52 15.77 -29.72
CA ASN A 60 -16.37 17.12 -30.23
C ASN A 60 -15.74 18.03 -29.16
N GLU A 61 -14.63 18.69 -29.50
CA GLU A 61 -13.91 19.57 -28.57
C GLU A 61 -14.73 20.79 -28.13
N SER A 62 -15.73 21.17 -28.94
CA SER A 62 -16.63 22.30 -28.65
C SER A 62 -17.70 21.96 -27.60
N ASP A 63 -17.83 20.68 -27.23
CA ASP A 63 -18.83 20.21 -26.29
C ASP A 63 -18.49 20.64 -24.85
N ALA A 64 -19.54 20.82 -24.05
CA ALA A 64 -19.41 21.16 -22.63
C ALA A 64 -18.77 20.01 -21.83
N GLU A 65 -19.04 18.78 -22.25
CA GLU A 65 -18.56 17.51 -21.72
C GLU A 65 -17.05 17.38 -21.87
N PHE A 66 -16.54 17.65 -23.07
CA PHE A 66 -15.11 17.70 -23.34
C PHE A 66 -14.41 18.73 -22.45
N THR A 67 -14.94 19.95 -22.44
CA THR A 67 -14.41 21.06 -21.64
C THR A 67 -14.44 20.73 -20.14
N TYR A 68 -15.49 20.08 -19.66
CA TYR A 68 -15.60 19.64 -18.28
C TYR A 68 -14.56 18.58 -17.95
N MET A 69 -14.46 17.51 -18.76
CA MET A 69 -13.51 16.42 -18.54
C MET A 69 -12.06 16.89 -18.56
N ILE A 70 -11.68 17.70 -19.56
CA ILE A 70 -10.30 18.19 -19.66
C ILE A 70 -9.91 19.07 -18.48
N ASN A 71 -10.83 19.91 -17.99
CA ASN A 71 -10.60 20.75 -16.81
C ASN A 71 -10.40 19.90 -15.55
N ARG A 72 -11.20 18.84 -15.37
CA ARG A 72 -11.07 17.93 -14.22
C ARG A 72 -9.77 17.13 -14.27
N ILE A 73 -9.40 16.63 -15.43
CA ILE A 73 -8.15 15.90 -15.66
C ILE A 73 -6.94 16.81 -15.38
N ASN A 74 -6.91 18.03 -15.95
CA ASN A 74 -5.82 18.98 -15.74
C ASN A 74 -5.72 19.46 -14.29
N PHE A 75 -6.87 19.68 -13.63
CA PHE A 75 -6.91 19.98 -12.21
C PHE A 75 -6.30 18.84 -11.38
N PHE A 76 -6.57 17.58 -11.73
CA PHE A 76 -5.96 16.43 -11.06
C PHE A 76 -4.46 16.32 -11.32
N ILE A 77 -4.01 16.45 -12.56
CA ILE A 77 -2.59 16.39 -12.94
C ILE A 77 -1.78 17.44 -12.15
N SER A 78 -2.27 18.66 -12.07
CA SER A 78 -1.62 19.75 -11.32
C SER A 78 -1.63 19.50 -9.81
N SER A 79 -2.72 18.93 -9.31
CA SER A 79 -2.87 18.60 -7.88
C SER A 79 -2.11 17.35 -7.44
N CYS A 80 -1.74 16.45 -8.37
CA CYS A 80 -1.18 15.14 -8.07
C CYS A 80 0.18 15.20 -7.35
N GLN A 81 0.98 16.24 -7.60
CA GLN A 81 2.27 16.43 -6.93
C GLN A 81 2.12 16.72 -5.43
N ASN A 82 0.99 17.32 -5.05
CA ASN A 82 0.68 17.73 -3.67
C ASN A 82 -0.60 17.05 -3.16
N LEU A 83 -0.85 15.81 -3.62
CA LEU A 83 -1.97 15.02 -3.14
C LEU A 83 -1.81 14.79 -1.64
N ASN A 84 -2.58 15.55 -0.86
CA ASN A 84 -2.78 15.35 0.56
C ASN A 84 -4.27 15.03 0.79
N MET A 85 -4.62 14.61 2.00
CA MET A 85 -6.01 14.28 2.34
C MET A 85 -6.97 15.46 2.09
N PHE A 86 -6.50 16.71 2.28
CA PHE A 86 -7.29 17.92 2.00
C PHE A 86 -7.55 18.13 0.50
N THR A 87 -6.59 17.84 -0.36
CA THR A 87 -6.72 17.87 -1.81
C THR A 87 -7.73 16.82 -2.26
N LEU A 88 -7.69 15.62 -1.68
CA LEU A 88 -8.69 14.57 -1.92
C LEU A 88 -10.09 14.96 -1.41
N LEU A 89 -10.19 15.55 -0.22
CA LEU A 89 -11.44 16.12 0.29
C LEU A 89 -11.98 17.22 -0.63
N ARG A 90 -11.12 18.10 -1.17
CA ARG A 90 -11.54 19.08 -2.18
C ARG A 90 -12.06 18.42 -3.46
N PHE A 91 -11.50 17.29 -3.87
CA PHE A 91 -12.02 16.52 -5.00
C PHE A 91 -13.43 15.99 -4.74
N VAL A 92 -13.68 15.45 -3.54
CA VAL A 92 -14.99 14.93 -3.13
C VAL A 92 -16.00 16.06 -2.94
N ILE A 93 -15.61 17.14 -2.26
CA ILE A 93 -16.49 18.30 -2.02
C ILE A 93 -16.82 19.01 -3.34
N ASN A 94 -15.85 19.24 -4.22
CA ASN A 94 -16.12 19.78 -5.58
C ASN A 94 -16.82 18.76 -6.50
N TYR A 95 -17.04 17.53 -6.04
CA TYR A 95 -17.92 16.58 -6.72
C TYR A 95 -19.34 16.64 -6.16
N GLU A 96 -19.54 16.97 -4.88
CA GLU A 96 -20.87 17.11 -4.25
C GLU A 96 -21.48 18.50 -4.42
N VAL A 97 -20.67 19.56 -4.58
CA VAL A 97 -21.17 20.90 -4.94
C VAL A 97 -21.45 20.94 -6.45
N ILE A 98 -22.45 20.16 -6.85
CA ILE A 98 -22.96 20.10 -8.22
C ILE A 98 -23.97 21.24 -8.36
N ASN A 99 -23.62 22.26 -9.14
CA ASN A 99 -24.63 23.20 -9.65
C ASN A 99 -25.47 22.49 -10.73
N ASP A 100 -26.72 22.90 -10.91
CA ASP A 100 -27.66 22.34 -11.91
C ASP A 100 -27.13 22.26 -13.35
N SER A 101 -26.16 23.11 -13.71
CA SER A 101 -25.49 23.05 -15.01
C SER A 101 -24.45 21.92 -15.09
N THR A 102 -23.78 21.62 -13.99
CA THR A 102 -22.77 20.56 -13.91
C THR A 102 -23.43 19.18 -13.84
N SER A 103 -24.58 19.03 -13.19
CA SER A 103 -25.33 17.76 -13.16
C SER A 103 -25.73 17.33 -14.57
N LYS A 104 -26.27 18.24 -15.37
CA LYS A 104 -26.66 17.97 -16.76
C LYS A 104 -25.49 17.53 -17.63
N VAL A 105 -24.32 18.13 -17.45
CA VAL A 105 -23.09 17.73 -18.18
C VAL A 105 -22.60 16.36 -17.71
N ILE A 106 -22.79 16.01 -16.43
CA ILE A 106 -22.44 14.67 -15.94
C ILE A 106 -23.42 13.62 -16.48
N GLU A 107 -24.72 13.93 -16.51
CA GLU A 107 -25.75 13.06 -17.07
C GLU A 107 -25.49 12.82 -18.56
N SER A 108 -25.17 13.86 -19.35
CA SER A 108 -24.85 13.70 -20.77
C SER A 108 -23.57 12.89 -21.01
N ILE A 109 -22.57 13.00 -20.12
CA ILE A 109 -21.38 12.12 -20.14
C ILE A 109 -21.77 10.66 -19.85
N GLU A 110 -22.77 10.41 -19.01
CA GLU A 110 -23.24 9.05 -18.72
C GLU A 110 -24.05 8.44 -19.87
N GLU A 111 -24.68 9.29 -20.68
CA GLU A 111 -25.44 8.87 -21.86
C GLU A 111 -24.57 8.62 -23.10
N SER A 112 -23.42 9.30 -23.23
CA SER A 112 -22.47 9.05 -24.33
C SER A 112 -21.44 7.96 -23.97
N PRO A 113 -21.40 6.84 -24.72
CA PRO A 113 -20.46 5.77 -24.46
C PRO A 113 -18.99 6.23 -24.60
N GLU A 114 -18.71 7.15 -25.51
CA GLU A 114 -17.36 7.66 -25.76
C GLU A 114 -16.80 8.44 -24.58
N TYR A 115 -17.59 9.31 -23.97
CA TYR A 115 -17.21 10.07 -22.78
C TYR A 115 -17.22 9.19 -21.52
N LEU A 116 -18.15 8.25 -21.42
CA LEU A 116 -18.27 7.34 -20.29
C LEU A 116 -17.02 6.48 -20.10
N GLU A 117 -16.44 5.95 -21.19
CA GLU A 117 -15.20 5.17 -21.13
C GLU A 117 -14.04 5.98 -20.53
N VAL A 118 -13.84 7.21 -21.02
CA VAL A 118 -12.80 8.11 -20.49
C VAL A 118 -13.06 8.44 -19.03
N ARG A 119 -14.33 8.67 -18.66
CA ARG A 119 -14.72 8.95 -17.27
C ARG A 119 -14.44 7.78 -16.34
N ILE A 120 -14.70 6.55 -16.76
CA ILE A 120 -14.40 5.35 -15.98
C ILE A 120 -12.90 5.25 -15.72
N GLU A 121 -12.07 5.45 -16.76
CA GLU A 121 -10.62 5.38 -16.60
C GLU A 121 -10.09 6.50 -15.69
N TYR A 122 -10.59 7.72 -15.88
CA TYR A 122 -10.32 8.87 -14.99
C TYR A 122 -10.64 8.53 -13.52
N LEU A 123 -11.82 7.97 -13.24
CA LEU A 123 -12.24 7.62 -11.89
C LEU A 123 -11.39 6.47 -11.31
N ASP A 124 -10.99 5.49 -12.11
CA ASP A 124 -10.12 4.41 -11.64
C ASP A 124 -8.72 4.92 -11.27
N VAL A 125 -8.17 5.86 -12.04
CA VAL A 125 -6.90 6.53 -11.69
C VAL A 125 -7.03 7.30 -10.38
N ILE A 126 -8.13 8.05 -10.18
CA ILE A 126 -8.40 8.75 -8.92
C ILE A 126 -8.54 7.78 -7.75
N ARG A 127 -9.29 6.69 -7.92
CA ARG A 127 -9.48 5.67 -6.89
C ARG A 127 -8.13 5.08 -6.47
N LYS A 128 -7.28 4.74 -7.44
CA LYS A 128 -5.90 4.27 -7.19
C LYS A 128 -5.09 5.32 -6.43
N ALA A 129 -5.26 6.60 -6.76
CA ALA A 129 -4.62 7.70 -6.04
C ALA A 129 -5.07 7.81 -4.60
N ILE A 130 -6.37 7.71 -4.33
CA ILE A 130 -6.93 7.75 -2.98
C ILE A 130 -6.43 6.59 -2.14
N ILE A 131 -6.50 5.36 -2.67
CA ILE A 131 -6.06 4.15 -1.96
C ILE A 131 -4.58 4.24 -1.63
N GLN A 132 -3.77 4.60 -2.62
CA GLN A 132 -2.34 4.78 -2.40
C GLN A 132 -2.09 5.92 -1.42
N ASN A 133 -2.93 6.97 -1.42
CA ASN A 133 -2.75 8.14 -0.57
C ASN A 133 -3.26 8.03 0.88
N SER A 134 -4.11 7.04 1.17
CA SER A 134 -4.79 6.93 2.46
C SER A 134 -3.83 6.71 3.63
N LEU A 135 -3.71 7.73 4.48
CA LEU A 135 -2.92 7.68 5.72
C LEU A 135 -3.41 6.60 6.68
N LEU A 136 -4.71 6.30 6.70
CA LEU A 136 -5.31 5.30 7.58
C LEU A 136 -4.90 3.88 7.20
N ILE A 137 -4.97 3.52 5.91
CA ILE A 137 -4.50 2.21 5.42
C ILE A 137 -3.00 2.06 5.69
N ARG A 138 -2.22 3.14 5.54
CA ARG A 138 -0.78 3.12 5.83
C ARG A 138 -0.47 3.02 7.32
N ALA A 139 -1.20 3.72 8.18
CA ALA A 139 -1.06 3.63 9.62
C ALA A 139 -1.40 2.22 10.12
N ILE A 140 -2.44 1.60 9.55
CA ILE A 140 -2.81 0.20 9.85
C ILE A 140 -1.71 -0.77 9.39
N LEU A 141 -1.19 -0.62 8.17
CA LEU A 141 -0.09 -1.45 7.66
C LEU A 141 1.19 -1.29 8.48
N GLN A 142 1.54 -0.06 8.87
CA GLN A 142 2.69 0.22 9.71
C GLN A 142 2.50 -0.31 11.12
N PHE A 143 1.32 -0.16 11.72
CA PHE A 143 0.99 -0.77 13.00
C PHE A 143 1.14 -2.30 12.91
N LEU A 144 0.61 -2.93 11.85
CA LEU A 144 0.77 -4.36 11.60
C LEU A 144 2.24 -4.78 11.51
N VAL A 145 3.06 -4.05 10.75
CA VAL A 145 4.50 -4.37 10.63
C VAL A 145 5.23 -4.17 11.95
N LEU A 146 4.96 -3.07 12.66
CA LEU A 146 5.63 -2.68 13.90
C LEU A 146 5.22 -3.56 15.08
N VAL A 147 4.02 -4.16 15.05
CA VAL A 147 3.55 -5.14 16.03
C VAL A 147 3.95 -6.57 15.66
N LEU A 148 3.82 -6.98 14.39
CA LEU A 148 4.08 -8.37 13.98
C LEU A 148 5.57 -8.71 13.86
N LEU A 149 6.44 -7.77 13.47
CA LEU A 149 7.89 -8.01 13.42
C LEU A 149 8.47 -8.40 14.78
N PRO A 150 8.24 -7.65 15.88
CA PRO A 150 8.75 -8.03 17.19
C PRO A 150 8.13 -9.34 17.71
N ILE A 151 6.86 -9.64 17.38
CA ILE A 151 6.25 -10.95 17.72
C ILE A 151 6.99 -12.09 17.02
N ARG A 152 7.33 -11.94 15.73
CA ARG A 152 8.06 -12.96 14.98
C ARG A 152 9.50 -13.13 15.47
N ILE A 153 10.20 -12.02 15.78
CA ILE A 153 11.54 -12.04 16.37
C ILE A 153 11.52 -12.67 17.77
N ALA A 154 10.50 -12.36 18.58
CA ALA A 154 10.30 -12.98 19.88
C ALA A 154 9.99 -14.49 19.75
N GLN A 155 9.17 -14.89 18.78
CA GLN A 155 8.92 -16.30 18.49
C GLN A 155 10.21 -17.02 18.06
N ASP A 156 10.99 -16.47 17.13
CA ASP A 156 12.25 -17.08 16.71
C ASP A 156 13.26 -17.18 17.86
N SER A 157 13.28 -16.21 18.80
CA SER A 157 14.09 -16.26 20.01
C SER A 157 13.60 -17.29 21.04
N ILE A 158 12.29 -17.53 21.14
CA ILE A 158 11.68 -18.49 22.08
C ILE A 158 11.74 -19.93 21.54
N PHE A 159 11.64 -20.13 20.22
CA PHE A 159 11.65 -21.45 19.58
C PHE A 159 13.06 -22.00 19.26
N ASN A 160 14.09 -21.15 19.24
CA ASN A 160 15.48 -21.58 19.07
C ASN A 160 15.96 -22.63 20.10
N PRO A 161 15.73 -22.48 21.42
CA PRO A 161 16.14 -23.50 22.40
C PRO A 161 15.35 -24.81 22.25
N LEU A 162 14.07 -24.76 21.85
CA LEU A 162 13.27 -25.96 21.61
C LEU A 162 13.79 -26.76 20.41
N ARG A 163 14.28 -26.08 19.36
CA ARG A 163 14.87 -26.74 18.19
C ARG A 163 16.14 -27.52 18.54
N VAL A 164 16.97 -26.95 19.43
CA VAL A 164 18.18 -27.61 19.97
C VAL A 164 17.82 -28.81 20.85
N ILE A 165 16.76 -28.70 21.67
CA ILE A 165 16.28 -29.82 22.50
C ILE A 165 15.76 -30.95 21.62
N VAL A 166 14.97 -30.66 20.58
CA VAL A 166 14.43 -31.67 19.66
C VAL A 166 15.53 -32.37 18.86
N SER A 167 16.54 -31.63 18.38
CA SER A 167 17.69 -32.24 17.69
C SER A 167 18.51 -33.15 18.60
N ASN A 168 18.72 -32.75 19.86
CA ASN A 168 19.40 -33.59 20.85
C ASN A 168 18.59 -34.85 21.18
N TRP A 169 17.26 -34.74 21.28
CA TRP A 169 16.38 -35.88 21.53
C TRP A 169 16.38 -36.90 20.39
N GLN A 170 16.46 -36.43 19.14
CA GLN A 170 16.60 -37.29 17.96
C GLN A 170 17.95 -38.02 17.93
N ALA A 171 19.04 -37.33 18.25
CA ALA A 171 20.37 -37.94 18.35
C ALA A 171 20.41 -39.05 19.40
N ILE A 172 19.84 -38.80 20.58
CA ILE A 172 19.74 -39.77 21.68
C ILE A 172 18.94 -41.02 21.25
N ASN A 173 17.84 -40.85 20.51
CA ASN A 173 17.05 -42.00 20.05
C ASN A 173 17.77 -42.85 19.00
N VAL A 174 18.56 -42.23 18.12
CA VAL A 174 19.37 -42.97 17.15
C VAL A 174 20.43 -43.80 17.88
N GLU A 175 21.06 -43.24 18.90
CA GLU A 175 22.07 -43.92 19.70
C GLU A 175 21.48 -45.06 20.54
N LEU A 176 20.32 -44.85 21.17
CA LEU A 176 19.58 -45.90 21.90
C LEU A 176 19.12 -47.04 20.99
N LYS A 177 18.73 -46.74 19.75
CA LYS A 177 18.36 -47.76 18.76
C LYS A 177 19.58 -48.61 18.35
N LYS A 178 20.76 -47.99 18.25
CA LYS A 178 22.04 -48.69 17.99
C LYS A 178 22.43 -49.61 19.17
N TYR A 179 22.27 -49.14 20.40
CA TYR A 179 22.48 -49.96 21.61
C TYR A 179 21.51 -51.15 21.70
N ARG A 180 20.21 -50.95 21.44
CA ARG A 180 19.23 -52.06 21.43
C ARG A 180 19.52 -53.11 20.35
N SER A 181 19.97 -52.68 19.17
CA SER A 181 20.41 -53.58 18.10
C SER A 181 21.63 -54.41 18.51
N HIS A 182 22.60 -53.80 19.20
CA HIS A 182 23.83 -54.47 19.59
C HIS A 182 23.59 -55.51 20.70
N TYR A 183 22.84 -55.17 21.75
CA TYR A 183 22.59 -56.06 22.89
C TYR A 183 21.38 -56.99 22.75
N GLY A 184 20.43 -56.67 21.86
CA GLY A 184 19.31 -57.56 21.54
C GLY A 184 19.73 -58.83 20.79
N SER A 185 20.89 -58.80 20.12
CA SER A 185 21.47 -59.96 19.43
C SER A 185 22.11 -61.00 20.36
N ILE A 186 22.43 -60.61 21.61
CA ILE A 186 23.12 -61.46 22.60
C ILE A 186 22.12 -62.31 23.40
N ARG A 187 20.81 -61.99 23.38
CA ARG A 187 19.77 -62.75 24.09
C ARG A 187 19.14 -63.90 23.28
N HIS A 188 19.52 -64.04 22.00
CA HIS A 188 19.04 -65.08 21.09
C HIS A 188 20.16 -65.89 20.43
N ALA A 189 21.39 -65.77 20.93
CA ALA A 189 22.52 -66.67 20.65
C ALA A 189 22.78 -67.52 21.90
#